data_AF-A0AAV2A6D9-F1
#
_entry.id   AF-A0AAV2A6D9-F1
#
_cell.length_a   1.000
_cell.length_b   1.000
_cell.length_c   1.000
_cell.angle_alpha   90.00
_cell.angle_beta   90.00
_cell.angle_gamma   90.00
#
_symmetry.space_group_name_H-M   'P 1'
#
loop_
_entity.id
_entity.type
_entity.pdbx_description
1 polymer ?
#
loop_
_entity_poly.entity_id
_entity_poly.type
_entity_poly.pdbx_seq_one_letter_code
_entity_poly.pdbx_strand_id
1 'polypeptide(L)'
;MAYQGPAYGLSRDCMLKAQAKFNLQDALVALKWIRDVTQLNLDPPGSDKGVQDQIDFANVLKDGIALCTLINRLQPGTVSKINTMKAPFKERENLEMFLKGCEMYGLKRHDLFQVNDLYEKKNLYTIVNCIFALGGMAKKKAFDGPTIGVKVADENKRIFSKEKLEMGKTIIGLQSGSNQGASQRGMTPYGAPRQILPDGR
;
A
#
# COMPACT_ATOMS: atom_id res chain seq x y z
N MET A 1 -15.37 26.67 6.40
CA MET A 1 -14.90 25.43 7.04
C MET A 1 -16.08 24.82 7.77
N ALA A 2 -16.58 23.67 7.35
CA ALA A 2 -17.65 23.00 8.08
C ALA A 2 -17.08 22.48 9.39
N TYR A 3 -17.57 23.01 10.51
CA TYR A 3 -17.21 22.53 11.85
C TYR A 3 -17.83 21.14 12.00
N GLN A 4 -17.09 20.09 11.67
CA GLN A 4 -17.52 18.73 11.97
C GLN A 4 -17.43 18.55 13.48
N GLY A 5 -18.60 18.37 14.12
CA GLY A 5 -18.65 18.05 15.54
C GLY A 5 -17.91 16.75 15.85
N PRO A 6 -17.70 16.44 17.14
CA PRO A 6 -17.02 15.21 17.55
C PRO A 6 -17.67 13.99 16.90
N ALA A 7 -16.86 13.04 16.44
CA ALA A 7 -17.38 11.78 15.92
C ALA A 7 -17.95 10.95 17.08
N TYR A 8 -19.15 10.39 16.89
CA TYR A 8 -19.82 9.52 17.87
C TYR A 8 -20.14 8.15 17.28
N GLY A 9 -20.34 7.14 18.15
CA GLY A 9 -20.72 5.78 17.77
C GLY A 9 -19.75 5.13 16.77
N LEU A 10 -20.31 4.51 15.72
CA LEU A 10 -19.55 3.81 14.69
C LEU A 10 -18.50 4.71 14.00
N SER A 11 -18.81 6.00 13.78
CA SER A 11 -17.88 6.94 13.17
C SER A 11 -16.65 7.18 14.05
N ARG A 12 -16.82 7.22 15.38
CA ARG A 12 -15.71 7.32 16.34
C ARG A 12 -14.86 6.06 16.33
N ASP A 13 -15.49 4.89 16.32
CA ASP A 13 -14.77 3.62 16.33
C ASP A 13 -13.93 3.43 15.06
N CYS A 14 -14.46 3.82 13.90
CA CYS A 14 -13.71 3.85 12.64
C CYS A 14 -12.52 4.81 12.71
N MET A 15 -12.70 6.01 13.26
CA MET A 15 -11.62 6.98 13.44
C MET A 15 -10.52 6.45 14.37
N LEU A 16 -10.89 5.86 15.51
CA LEU A 16 -9.95 5.27 16.46
C LEU A 16 -9.17 4.10 15.84
N LYS A 17 -9.85 3.22 15.10
CA LYS A 17 -9.20 2.12 14.38
C LYS A 17 -8.24 2.62 13.30
N ALA A 18 -8.55 3.73 12.63
CA ALA A 18 -7.65 4.35 11.66
C ALA A 18 -6.42 4.95 12.35
N GLN A 19 -6.61 5.68 13.46
CA GLN A 19 -5.51 6.26 14.24
C GLN A 19 -4.60 5.19 14.86
N ALA A 20 -5.17 4.06 15.31
CA ALA A 20 -4.41 2.94 15.86
C ALA A 20 -3.45 2.28 14.86
N LYS A 21 -3.64 2.47 13.56
CA LYS A 21 -2.73 1.97 12.51
C LYS A 21 -1.49 2.86 12.33
N PHE A 22 -1.50 4.07 12.88
CA PHE A 22 -0.38 4.99 12.75
C PHE A 22 0.78 4.54 13.65
N ASN A 23 1.97 4.42 13.05
CA ASN A 23 3.20 4.14 13.76
C ASN A 23 4.15 5.34 13.65
N LEU A 24 4.52 5.89 14.80
CA LEU A 24 5.40 7.06 14.87
C LEU A 24 6.79 6.77 14.31
N GLN A 25 7.33 5.56 14.53
CA GLN A 25 8.67 5.21 14.06
C GLN A 25 8.73 5.23 12.52
N ASP A 26 7.71 4.66 11.87
CA ASP A 26 7.61 4.64 10.41
C ASP A 26 7.46 6.06 9.85
N ALA A 27 6.71 6.93 10.55
CA ALA A 27 6.57 8.33 10.19
C ALA A 27 7.90 9.11 10.29
N LEU A 28 8.71 8.86 11.32
CA LEU A 28 10.04 9.46 11.46
C LEU A 28 11.01 8.99 10.36
N VAL A 29 10.99 7.69 10.04
CA VAL A 29 11.80 7.14 8.93
C VAL A 29 11.38 7.75 7.60
N ALA A 30 10.07 7.92 7.36
CA ALA A 30 9.53 8.60 6.20
C ALA A 30 10.00 10.06 6.11
N LEU A 31 9.93 10.83 7.20
CA LEU A 31 10.42 12.22 7.22
C LEU A 31 11.93 12.32 7.01
N LYS A 32 12.70 11.43 7.64
CA LYS A 32 14.16 11.35 7.42
C LYS A 32 14.46 11.13 5.95
N TRP A 33 13.78 10.20 5.30
CA TRP A 33 13.96 9.97 3.87
C TRP A 33 13.63 11.20 3.03
N ILE A 34 12.51 11.88 3.30
CA ILE A 34 12.16 13.11 2.58
C ILE A 34 13.24 14.17 2.78
N ARG A 35 13.76 14.33 4.00
CA ARG A 35 14.87 15.26 4.32
C ARG A 35 16.12 14.91 3.52
N ASP A 36 16.50 13.63 3.48
CA ASP A 36 17.70 13.19 2.77
C ASP A 36 17.57 13.37 1.24
N VAL A 37 16.38 13.21 0.66
CA VAL A 37 16.15 13.43 -0.79
C VAL A 37 16.02 14.91 -1.15
N THR A 38 15.25 15.67 -0.36
CA THR A 38 14.93 17.07 -0.69
C THR A 38 15.99 18.06 -0.20
N GLN A 39 16.78 17.67 0.80
CA GLN A 39 17.71 18.53 1.54
C GLN A 39 17.00 19.73 2.19
N LEU A 40 15.70 19.60 2.48
CA LEU A 40 14.91 20.61 3.18
C LEU A 40 14.84 20.29 4.69
N ASN A 41 14.93 21.32 5.51
CA ASN A 41 14.73 21.18 6.96
C ASN A 41 13.23 21.03 7.26
N LEU A 42 12.84 19.81 7.60
CA LEU A 42 11.47 19.43 7.97
C LEU A 42 11.33 19.33 9.49
N ASP A 43 11.64 20.42 10.18
CA ASP A 43 11.45 20.51 11.62
C ASP A 43 10.10 21.19 11.92
N PRO A 44 9.34 20.73 12.93
CA PRO A 44 8.07 21.36 13.27
C PRO A 44 8.28 22.81 13.69
N PRO A 45 7.41 23.75 13.27
CA PRO A 45 7.50 25.13 13.70
C PRO A 45 7.22 25.21 15.22
N GLY A 46 8.28 25.38 16.02
CA GLY A 46 8.18 25.70 17.44
C GLY A 46 8.56 24.59 18.44
N SER A 47 9.17 23.48 18.01
CA SER A 47 9.64 22.43 18.93
C SER A 47 11.14 22.15 18.80
N ASP A 48 11.92 22.48 19.83
CA ASP A 48 13.32 22.03 19.98
C ASP A 48 13.45 20.49 20.07
N LYS A 49 12.34 19.77 20.22
CA LYS A 49 12.29 18.32 20.47
C LYS A 49 11.89 17.47 19.25
N GLY A 50 11.77 18.06 18.06
CA GLY A 50 11.38 17.35 16.82
C GLY A 50 9.92 16.87 16.81
N VAL A 51 9.58 16.02 15.85
CA VAL A 51 8.22 15.45 15.67
C VAL A 51 7.93 14.45 16.79
N GLN A 52 6.99 14.78 17.67
CA GLN A 52 6.61 13.92 18.80
C GLN A 52 5.30 13.17 18.53
N ASP A 53 4.35 13.82 17.86
CA ASP A 53 3.02 13.27 17.64
C ASP A 53 2.66 13.15 16.15
N GLN A 54 1.61 12.36 15.88
CA GLN A 54 0.99 12.27 14.55
C GLN A 54 0.54 13.64 14.01
N ILE A 55 0.17 14.56 14.90
CA ILE A 55 -0.29 15.91 14.54
C ILE A 55 0.88 16.75 14.01
N ASP A 56 2.05 16.62 14.61
CA ASP A 56 3.25 17.34 14.18
C ASP A 56 3.71 16.85 12.81
N PHE A 57 3.70 15.52 12.60
CA PHE A 57 3.95 14.92 11.28
C PHE A 57 3.02 15.51 10.21
N ALA A 58 1.73 15.60 10.53
CA ALA A 58 0.74 16.18 9.61
C ALA A 58 1.01 17.66 9.32
N ASN A 59 1.35 18.44 10.34
CA ASN A 59 1.62 19.87 10.20
C ASN A 59 2.87 20.15 9.34
N VAL A 60 3.93 19.35 9.48
CA VAL A 60 5.17 19.47 8.69
C VAL A 60 4.94 19.23 7.20
N LEU A 61 4.05 18.28 6.86
CA LEU A 61 3.75 17.93 5.46
C LEU A 61 2.58 18.71 4.86
N LYS A 62 1.82 19.45 5.69
CA LYS A 62 0.56 20.11 5.30
C LYS A 62 0.73 21.08 4.14
N ASP A 63 1.85 21.82 4.11
CA ASP A 63 2.12 22.83 3.09
C ASP A 63 2.27 22.22 1.68
N GLY A 64 2.55 20.92 1.59
CA GLY A 64 2.71 20.16 0.34
C GLY A 64 3.99 20.50 -0.43
N ILE A 65 4.72 21.54 -0.06
CA ILE A 65 5.96 21.99 -0.71
C ILE A 65 7.03 20.89 -0.68
N ALA A 66 7.22 20.24 0.48
CA ALA A 66 8.19 19.17 0.66
C ALA A 66 7.89 17.96 -0.24
N LEU A 67 6.61 17.59 -0.35
CA LEU A 67 6.14 16.48 -1.18
C LEU A 67 6.29 16.80 -2.67
N CYS A 68 5.91 18.00 -3.11
CA CYS A 68 6.13 18.44 -4.49
C CYS A 68 7.63 18.48 -4.86
N THR A 69 8.48 18.91 -3.92
CA THR A 69 9.93 18.92 -4.13
C THR A 69 10.48 17.50 -4.22
N LEU A 70 10.00 16.59 -3.38
CA LEU A 70 10.37 15.17 -3.39
C LEU A 70 10.08 14.53 -4.76
N ILE A 71 8.87 14.69 -5.28
CA ILE A 71 8.52 14.07 -6.57
C ILE A 71 9.33 14.69 -7.72
N ASN A 72 9.62 15.98 -7.68
CA ASN A 72 10.49 16.63 -8.66
C ASN A 72 11.95 16.14 -8.61
N ARG A 73 12.44 15.74 -7.44
CA ARG A 73 13.77 15.09 -7.31
C ARG A 73 13.78 13.68 -7.89
N LEU A 74 12.69 12.93 -7.72
CA LEU A 74 12.56 11.58 -8.25
C LEU A 74 12.30 11.57 -9.77
N GLN A 75 11.53 12.53 -10.25
CA GLN A 75 11.22 12.72 -11.65
C GLN A 75 11.19 14.22 -11.97
N PRO A 76 12.26 14.74 -12.60
CA PRO A 76 12.33 16.15 -12.96
C PRO A 76 11.16 16.56 -13.86
N GLY A 77 10.55 17.71 -13.58
CA GLY A 77 9.49 18.29 -14.41
C GLY A 77 8.08 17.77 -14.12
N THR A 78 7.88 16.95 -13.09
CA THR A 78 6.53 16.46 -12.71
C THR A 78 5.62 17.57 -12.18
N VAL A 79 6.14 18.45 -11.33
CA VAL A 79 5.43 19.62 -10.79
C VAL A 79 6.12 20.89 -11.28
N SER A 80 5.48 21.61 -12.20
CA SER A 80 6.06 22.79 -12.86
C SER A 80 6.15 24.01 -11.94
N LYS A 81 5.16 24.22 -11.08
CA LYS A 81 5.09 25.38 -10.17
C LYS A 81 4.58 24.96 -8.80
N ILE A 82 5.41 25.12 -7.77
CA ILE A 82 5.04 24.87 -6.39
C ILE A 82 4.48 26.16 -5.80
N ASN A 83 3.28 26.11 -5.20
CA ASN A 83 2.71 27.28 -4.53
C ASN A 83 3.30 27.42 -3.12
N THR A 84 3.80 28.60 -2.77
CA THR A 84 4.39 28.88 -1.45
C THR A 84 3.50 29.73 -0.54
N MET A 85 2.33 30.15 -1.04
CA MET A 85 1.36 30.93 -0.27
C MET A 85 0.68 30.05 0.79
N LYS A 86 0.68 30.53 2.04
CA LYS A 86 -0.04 29.91 3.17
C LYS A 86 -1.54 30.14 3.08
N ALA A 87 -2.14 29.56 2.05
CA ALA A 87 -3.57 29.63 1.81
C ALA A 87 -4.16 28.22 1.68
N PRO A 88 -5.27 27.90 2.36
CA PRO A 88 -5.88 26.56 2.37
C PRO A 88 -6.06 25.93 0.99
N PHE A 89 -6.48 26.73 0.01
CA PHE A 89 -6.72 26.25 -1.36
C PHE A 89 -5.42 25.95 -2.10
N LYS A 90 -4.34 26.69 -1.83
CA LYS A 90 -3.02 26.50 -2.45
C LYS A 90 -2.26 25.31 -1.85
N GLU A 91 -2.36 25.12 -0.54
CA GLU A 91 -1.81 23.94 0.12
C GLU A 91 -2.47 22.66 -0.42
N ARG A 92 -3.80 22.66 -0.57
CA ARG A 92 -4.54 21.56 -1.20
C ARG A 92 -4.12 21.30 -2.65
N GLU A 93 -3.97 22.36 -3.44
CA GLU A 93 -3.50 22.25 -4.83
C GLU A 93 -2.11 21.62 -4.94
N ASN A 94 -1.19 21.97 -4.03
CA ASN A 94 0.13 21.33 -3.96
C ASN A 94 0.02 19.82 -3.72
N LEU A 95 -0.84 19.39 -2.78
CA LEU A 95 -1.06 17.97 -2.51
C LEU A 95 -1.63 17.24 -3.73
N GLU A 96 -2.58 17.85 -4.45
CA GLU A 96 -3.12 17.27 -5.69
C GLU A 96 -2.05 17.13 -6.78
N MET A 97 -1.17 18.11 -6.93
CA MET A 97 -0.04 18.03 -7.88
C MET A 97 0.92 16.90 -7.52
N PHE A 98 1.22 16.71 -6.23
CA PHE A 98 2.02 15.59 -5.77
C PHE A 98 1.38 14.23 -6.09
N LEU A 99 0.07 14.07 -5.83
CA LEU A 99 -0.65 12.83 -6.10
C LEU A 99 -0.67 12.49 -7.59
N LYS A 100 -0.93 13.47 -8.46
CA LYS A 100 -0.82 13.30 -9.93
C LYS A 100 0.59 12.89 -10.34
N GLY A 101 1.60 13.50 -9.70
CA GLY A 101 2.99 13.15 -9.93
C GLY A 101 3.32 11.71 -9.53
N CYS A 102 2.75 11.22 -8.42
CA CYS A 102 2.89 9.85 -7.98
C CYS A 102 2.20 8.86 -8.93
N GLU A 103 1.01 9.18 -9.45
CA GLU A 103 0.35 8.38 -10.50
C GLU A 103 1.23 8.28 -11.76
N MET A 104 1.77 9.40 -12.23
CA MET A 104 2.69 9.43 -13.38
C MET A 104 3.98 8.66 -13.12
N TYR A 105 4.45 8.67 -11.87
CA TYR A 105 5.63 7.89 -11.46
C TYR A 105 5.36 6.37 -11.47
N GLY A 106 4.09 5.97 -11.48
CA GLY A 106 3.66 4.57 -11.57
C GLY A 106 3.17 3.98 -10.24
N LEU A 107 2.85 4.82 -9.25
CA LEU A 107 2.16 4.34 -8.04
C LEU A 107 0.73 3.94 -8.39
N LYS A 108 0.24 2.90 -7.72
CA LYS A 108 -1.13 2.44 -7.89
C LYS A 108 -2.06 3.35 -7.08
N ARG A 109 -3.29 3.53 -7.55
CA ARG A 109 -4.30 4.39 -6.90
C ARG A 109 -4.61 4.02 -5.45
N HIS A 110 -4.46 2.75 -5.07
CA HIS A 110 -4.69 2.31 -3.70
C HIS A 110 -3.56 2.66 -2.74
N ASP A 111 -2.37 2.96 -3.25
CA ASP A 111 -1.22 3.41 -2.46
C ASP A 111 -1.23 4.94 -2.28
N LEU A 112 -2.10 5.65 -3.01
CA LEU A 112 -2.27 7.09 -2.91
C LEU A 112 -3.21 7.46 -1.75
N PHE A 113 -2.89 8.54 -1.06
CA PHE A 113 -3.77 9.14 -0.07
C PHE A 113 -4.67 10.22 -0.68
N GLN A 114 -5.70 10.65 0.04
CA GLN A 114 -6.57 11.75 -0.37
C GLN A 114 -6.14 13.07 0.28
N VAL A 115 -6.34 14.19 -0.39
CA VAL A 115 -6.00 15.53 0.14
C VAL A 115 -6.59 15.78 1.54
N ASN A 116 -7.82 15.33 1.77
CA ASN A 116 -8.50 15.47 3.05
C ASN A 116 -7.87 14.62 4.16
N ASP A 117 -7.20 13.51 3.83
CA ASP A 117 -6.57 12.63 4.82
C ASP A 117 -5.48 13.38 5.61
N LEU A 118 -4.67 14.17 4.90
CA LEU A 118 -3.63 15.00 5.49
C LEU A 118 -4.19 16.33 6.04
N TYR A 119 -5.02 17.02 5.24
CA TYR A 119 -5.48 18.37 5.58
C TYR A 119 -6.44 18.39 6.78
N GLU A 120 -7.31 17.38 6.89
CA GLU A 120 -8.27 17.22 8.01
C GLU A 120 -7.76 16.21 9.05
N LYS A 121 -6.56 15.66 8.87
CA LYS A 121 -5.92 14.69 9.79
C LYS A 121 -6.79 13.45 10.04
N LYS A 122 -7.56 13.03 9.04
CA LYS A 122 -8.48 11.88 9.14
C LYS A 122 -7.73 10.56 9.12
N ASN A 123 -6.71 10.46 8.28
CA ASN A 123 -6.04 9.19 8.04
C ASN A 123 -4.55 9.42 7.74
N LEU A 124 -3.73 9.55 8.78
CA LEU A 124 -2.31 9.89 8.62
C LEU A 124 -1.43 8.71 8.21
N TYR A 125 -1.88 7.47 8.49
CA TYR A 125 -1.10 6.27 8.15
C TYR A 125 -1.01 6.07 6.62
N THR A 126 -2.01 6.49 5.85
CA THR A 126 -1.99 6.36 4.38
C THR A 126 -0.92 7.22 3.74
N ILE A 127 -0.60 8.38 4.32
CA ILE A 127 0.50 9.23 3.86
C ILE A 127 1.84 8.54 4.09
N VAL A 128 2.05 7.95 5.27
CA VAL A 128 3.25 7.17 5.57
C VAL A 128 3.39 6.02 4.55
N ASN A 129 2.33 5.22 4.36
CA ASN A 129 2.34 4.12 3.39
C ASN A 129 2.62 4.59 1.96
N CYS A 130 2.04 5.72 1.54
CA CYS A 130 2.28 6.31 0.22
C CYS A 130 3.76 6.67 0.04
N ILE A 131 4.40 7.23 1.07
CA ILE A 131 5.84 7.58 1.05
C ILE A 131 6.69 6.30 0.95
N PHE A 132 6.37 5.25 1.70
CA PHE A 132 7.06 3.95 1.61
C PHE A 132 6.87 3.30 0.23
N ALA A 133 5.68 3.35 -0.34
CA ALA A 133 5.39 2.86 -1.69
C ALA A 133 6.16 3.65 -2.75
N LEU A 134 6.24 4.98 -2.59
CA LEU A 134 7.01 5.85 -3.48
C LEU A 134 8.51 5.52 -3.41
N GLY A 135 9.06 5.29 -2.22
CA GLY A 135 10.43 4.83 -2.04
C GLY A 135 10.69 3.47 -2.67
N GLY A 136 9.77 2.51 -2.50
CA GLY A 136 9.86 1.19 -3.12
C GLY A 136 9.84 1.26 -4.65
N MET A 137 9.04 2.17 -5.22
CA MET A 137 9.00 2.45 -6.65
C MET A 137 10.27 3.16 -7.14
N ALA A 138 10.84 4.06 -6.33
CA ALA A 138 12.11 4.71 -6.64
C ALA A 138 13.27 3.69 -6.72
N LYS A 139 13.30 2.69 -5.83
CA LYS A 139 14.25 1.56 -5.92
C LYS A 139 14.07 0.76 -7.21
N LYS A 140 12.82 0.54 -7.64
CA LYS A 140 12.53 -0.16 -8.89
C LYS A 140 13.05 0.60 -10.11
N LYS A 141 12.99 1.92 -10.11
CA LYS A 141 13.54 2.79 -11.17
C LYS A 141 15.04 3.09 -11.03
N ALA A 142 15.75 2.40 -10.14
CA ALA A 142 17.18 2.57 -9.89
C ALA A 142 17.59 4.02 -9.54
N PHE A 143 16.81 4.68 -8.69
CA PHE A 143 17.18 5.98 -8.15
C PHE A 143 18.46 5.88 -7.28
N ASP A 144 19.44 6.74 -7.53
CA ASP A 144 20.78 6.74 -6.90
C ASP A 144 20.82 7.41 -5.50
N GLY A 145 19.65 7.81 -4.98
CA GLY A 145 19.55 8.46 -3.68
C GLY A 145 19.26 7.50 -2.51
N PRO A 146 19.01 8.06 -1.32
CA PRO A 146 18.63 7.29 -0.15
C PRO A 146 17.34 6.51 -0.44
N THR A 147 17.27 5.27 0.05
CA THR A 147 16.16 4.37 -0.31
C THR A 147 15.33 4.00 0.92
N ILE A 148 14.00 4.06 0.78
CA ILE A 148 13.04 3.66 1.81
C ILE A 148 12.09 2.60 1.25
N GLY A 149 11.57 1.73 2.11
CA GLY A 149 10.59 0.71 1.74
C GLY A 149 11.18 -0.52 1.05
N VAL A 150 10.26 -1.39 0.59
CA VAL A 150 10.60 -2.66 -0.08
C VAL A 150 10.59 -2.43 -1.60
N LYS A 151 11.55 -3.01 -2.31
CA LYS A 151 11.59 -2.95 -3.78
C LYS A 151 10.33 -3.59 -4.34
N VAL A 152 9.58 -2.84 -5.17
CA VAL A 152 8.38 -3.36 -5.83
C VAL A 152 8.79 -4.49 -6.78
N ALA A 153 8.17 -5.66 -6.61
CA ALA A 153 8.44 -6.84 -7.42
C ALA A 153 8.02 -6.62 -8.89
N ASP A 154 8.74 -7.27 -9.80
CA ASP A 154 8.35 -7.35 -11.20
C ASP A 154 7.38 -8.51 -11.42
N GLU A 155 6.38 -8.29 -12.28
CA GLU A 155 5.43 -9.33 -12.62
C GLU A 155 6.13 -10.41 -13.44
N ASN A 156 6.21 -11.63 -12.89
CA ASN A 156 6.71 -12.78 -13.62
C ASN A 156 5.56 -13.46 -14.38
N LYS A 157 5.24 -12.94 -15.57
CA LYS A 157 4.24 -13.56 -16.47
C LYS A 157 4.78 -14.88 -16.99
N ARG A 158 4.28 -15.99 -16.44
CA ARG A 158 4.60 -17.34 -16.94
C ARG A 158 3.78 -17.59 -18.20
N ILE A 159 4.45 -17.59 -19.35
CA ILE A 159 3.86 -17.98 -20.62
C ILE A 159 4.09 -19.48 -20.78
N PHE A 160 3.02 -20.24 -20.97
CA PHE A 160 3.09 -21.66 -21.29
C PHE A 160 2.87 -21.86 -22.79
N SER A 161 3.51 -22.88 -23.38
CA SER A 161 3.24 -23.24 -24.77
C SER A 161 1.78 -23.67 -24.94
N LYS A 162 1.23 -23.47 -26.14
CA LYS A 162 -0.15 -23.89 -26.47
C LYS A 162 -0.35 -25.38 -26.16
N GLU A 163 0.62 -26.22 -26.52
CA GLU A 163 0.60 -27.66 -26.22
C GLU A 163 0.52 -27.93 -24.72
N LYS A 164 1.29 -27.22 -23.89
CA LYS A 164 1.26 -27.39 -22.43
C LYS A 164 -0.07 -26.94 -21.82
N LEU A 165 -0.70 -25.91 -22.38
CA LEU A 165 -2.04 -25.48 -21.99
C LEU A 165 -3.11 -26.53 -22.38
N GLU A 166 -3.01 -27.13 -23.57
CA GLU A 166 -3.91 -28.20 -24.00
C GLU A 166 -3.73 -29.49 -23.17
N MET A 167 -2.49 -29.89 -22.89
CA MET A 167 -2.21 -31.03 -21.98
C MET A 167 -2.79 -30.81 -20.58
N GLY A 168 -2.80 -29.56 -20.10
CA GLY A 168 -3.44 -29.20 -18.83
C GLY A 168 -4.95 -29.45 -18.82
N LYS A 169 -5.63 -29.36 -19.97
CA LYS A 169 -7.06 -29.67 -20.10
C LYS A 169 -7.35 -31.17 -20.15
N THR A 170 -6.37 -32.00 -20.51
CA THR A 170 -6.50 -33.47 -20.55
C THR A 170 -6.48 -34.08 -19.15
N ILE A 171 -5.96 -33.36 -18.15
CA ILE A 171 -5.95 -33.81 -16.75
C ILE A 171 -7.36 -33.58 -16.17
N ILE A 172 -8.15 -34.65 -16.11
CA ILE A 172 -9.43 -34.68 -15.40
C ILE A 172 -9.10 -34.77 -13.91
N GLY A 173 -9.49 -33.75 -13.13
CA GLY A 173 -9.32 -33.76 -11.68
C GLY A 173 -10.03 -34.97 -11.05
N LEU A 174 -9.46 -35.51 -9.97
CA LEU A 174 -9.94 -36.74 -9.29
C LEU A 174 -11.42 -36.70 -8.85
N GLN A 175 -12.06 -35.52 -8.90
CA GLN A 175 -13.46 -35.28 -8.52
C GLN A 175 -14.40 -34.92 -9.68
N SER A 176 -13.92 -34.87 -10.93
CA SER A 176 -14.72 -34.50 -12.10
C SER A 176 -15.52 -35.66 -12.70
N GLY A 177 -15.69 -36.76 -11.96
CA GLY A 177 -16.61 -37.84 -12.28
C GLY A 177 -17.80 -37.80 -11.33
N SER A 178 -19.02 -37.75 -11.87
CA SER A 178 -20.21 -38.01 -11.07
C SER A 178 -20.26 -39.49 -10.69
N ASN A 179 -20.35 -39.78 -9.40
CA ASN A 179 -20.54 -41.14 -8.89
C ASN A 179 -21.98 -41.65 -9.10
N GLN A 180 -22.85 -40.89 -9.79
CA GLN A 180 -24.28 -41.18 -10.00
C GLN A 180 -24.53 -42.34 -10.97
N GLY A 181 -23.87 -43.47 -10.72
CA GLY A 181 -24.04 -44.73 -11.45
C GLY A 181 -23.32 -45.89 -10.77
N ALA A 182 -22.24 -45.63 -10.01
CA ALA A 182 -21.60 -46.64 -9.18
C ALA A 182 -22.21 -46.57 -7.78
N SER A 183 -23.29 -47.32 -7.53
CA SER A 183 -23.81 -47.48 -6.17
C SER A 183 -22.66 -47.96 -5.28
N GLN A 184 -22.48 -47.35 -4.11
CA GLN A 184 -21.45 -47.72 -3.14
C GLN A 184 -21.68 -49.13 -2.52
N ARG A 185 -22.64 -49.91 -3.04
CA ARG A 185 -22.82 -51.33 -2.66
C ARG A 185 -21.61 -52.13 -3.14
N GLY A 186 -20.73 -52.46 -2.21
CA GLY A 186 -19.58 -53.33 -2.45
C GLY A 186 -18.22 -52.66 -2.29
N MET A 187 -18.15 -51.33 -2.10
CA MET A 187 -16.88 -50.68 -1.73
C MET A 187 -16.63 -50.87 -0.24
N THR A 188 -15.51 -51.50 0.12
CA THR A 188 -15.07 -51.61 1.50
C THR A 188 -14.64 -50.24 2.03
N PRO A 189 -15.09 -49.82 3.23
CA PRO A 189 -14.65 -48.57 3.83
C PRO A 189 -13.12 -48.55 4.01
N TYR A 190 -12.52 -47.35 4.00
CA TYR A 190 -11.13 -47.19 4.45
C TYR A 190 -10.99 -47.75 5.87
N GLY A 191 -10.14 -48.77 6.03
CA GLY A 191 -9.94 -49.49 7.30
C GLY A 191 -10.63 -50.86 7.40
N ALA A 192 -11.32 -51.32 6.35
CA ALA A 192 -11.86 -52.68 6.34
C ALA A 192 -10.72 -53.73 6.35
N PRO A 193 -10.74 -54.72 7.26
CA PRO A 193 -9.73 -55.75 7.33
C PRO A 193 -9.76 -56.62 6.06
N ARG A 194 -8.59 -56.92 5.49
CA ARG A 194 -8.46 -57.85 4.36
C ARG A 194 -8.90 -59.24 4.82
N GLN A 195 -9.94 -59.81 4.18
CA GLN A 195 -10.24 -61.23 4.33
C GLN A 195 -9.11 -62.02 3.68
N ILE A 196 -8.19 -62.51 4.51
CA ILE A 196 -7.21 -63.51 4.11
C ILE A 196 -7.97 -64.84 4.08
N LEU A 197 -8.34 -65.28 2.89
CA LEU A 197 -8.82 -66.65 2.70
C LEU A 197 -7.58 -67.56 2.79
N PRO A 198 -7.50 -68.49 3.76
CA PRO A 198 -6.44 -69.48 3.77
C PRO A 198 -6.65 -70.43 2.59
N ASP A 199 -5.61 -70.61 1.77
CA ASP A 199 -5.63 -71.54 0.65
C ASP A 199 -6.05 -72.95 1.10
N GLY A 200 -7.04 -73.51 0.40
CA GLY A 200 -7.26 -74.95 0.30
C GLY A 200 -8.17 -75.59 1.34
N ARG A 201 -9.42 -75.85 0.93
CA ARG A 201 -10.04 -77.18 0.90
C ARG A 201 -11.14 -77.22 -0.15
#